data_AF-A6GSW8-F1
#
_entry.id   AF-A6GSW8-F1
#
_cell.length_a   1.000
_cell.length_b   1.000
_cell.length_c   1.000
_cell.angle_alpha   90.00
_cell.angle_beta   90.00
_cell.angle_gamma   90.00
#
_symmetry.space_group_name_H-M   'P 1'
#
loop_
_entity.id
_entity.type
_entity.pdbx_description
1 polymer ?
#
loop_
_entity_poly.entity_id
_entity_poly.type
_entity_poly.pdbx_seq_one_letter_code
_entity_poly.pdbx_strand_id
1 'polypeptide(L)'
;MKLKKFTAPTTREALQKLRAELGEDAIILSTKQTAAGTEVLAASSQDLDTVIEKPAASSAPLSWTKAERTQFAAQEATRQPTPAEKIAQQVAAQREVLINRAPVMHQIPQALPEHDMITDVAKRRSQAASDSMASEQTAVLEEIKQMRQLLKDQMAMITWRDALEKNPQRGELWNQLTQSGFSPLFARTVVEKLPADLSDSQVQDWVMNVIKKNLNVVPANKDIVETGGTFALVGPTGVGKTTTTAKLAARCVVKYGADSLGLITTDSYRIGAQDQLRIYGKILGVQVYTAQTHADLAQLRNTMQRKRLILIDTVGMGQRDSRVAEQTKILTDSHVKRVLLLNATSQPETLDDVVRHYKSTGLSGAILSKLDEAIKIGGVLDVVMRHKLALHYIATGQRVPEDLFPADPRVLVHRAMRARSSQAFQASSEELKWKMAQVSATGI
;
A
#
# COMPACT_ATOMS: atom_id res chain seq x y z
N MET A 1 -16.49 35.71 -9.05
CA MET A 1 -15.11 35.60 -9.58
C MET A 1 -14.97 36.49 -10.81
N LYS A 2 -14.30 37.64 -10.71
CA LYS A 2 -13.85 38.40 -11.90
C LYS A 2 -12.35 38.10 -12.12
N LEU A 3 -12.06 37.08 -12.92
CA LEU A 3 -10.68 36.80 -13.33
C LEU A 3 -10.18 37.90 -14.26
N LYS A 4 -8.98 38.44 -13.99
CA LYS A 4 -8.33 39.41 -14.87
C LYS A 4 -7.02 38.85 -15.40
N LYS A 5 -6.76 39.17 -16.67
CA LYS A 5 -5.59 38.73 -17.43
C LYS A 5 -4.69 39.93 -17.72
N PHE A 6 -3.42 39.81 -17.39
CA PHE A 6 -2.40 40.84 -17.55
C PHE A 6 -1.29 40.34 -18.48
N THR A 7 -0.95 41.13 -19.50
CA THR A 7 0.12 40.80 -20.45
C THR A 7 1.18 41.90 -20.48
N ALA A 8 2.45 41.52 -20.42
CA ALA A 8 3.57 42.45 -20.56
C ALA A 8 4.82 41.76 -21.15
N PRO A 9 5.75 42.52 -21.77
CA PRO A 9 7.00 41.99 -22.33
C PRO A 9 7.81 41.15 -21.34
N THR A 10 7.84 41.56 -20.06
CA THR A 10 8.54 40.82 -18.99
C THR A 10 7.60 40.42 -17.87
N THR A 11 7.93 39.33 -17.16
CA THR A 11 7.18 38.87 -15.99
C THR A 11 7.11 39.94 -14.91
N ARG A 12 8.19 40.70 -14.73
CA ARG A 12 8.27 41.79 -13.74
C ARG A 12 7.25 42.90 -14.04
N GLU A 13 7.12 43.31 -15.29
CA GLU A 13 6.11 44.29 -15.70
C GLU A 13 4.69 43.75 -15.60
N ALA A 14 4.46 42.47 -15.92
CA ALA A 14 3.15 41.85 -15.77
C ALA A 14 2.70 41.81 -14.30
N LEU A 15 3.62 41.51 -13.39
CA LEU A 15 3.37 41.55 -11.94
C LEU A 15 3.18 42.98 -11.41
N GLN A 16 3.86 43.97 -11.99
CA GLN A 16 3.71 45.37 -11.61
C GLN A 16 2.34 45.92 -12.02
N LYS A 17 1.86 45.56 -13.23
CA LYS A 17 0.49 45.86 -13.68
C LYS A 17 -0.57 45.16 -12.82
N LEU A 18 -0.34 43.89 -12.49
CA LEU A 18 -1.23 43.12 -11.62
C LEU A 18 -1.35 43.77 -10.23
N ARG A 19 -0.23 44.17 -9.60
CA ARG A 19 -0.25 44.83 -8.28
C ARG A 19 -0.88 46.22 -8.32
N ALA A 20 -0.66 46.98 -9.37
CA ALA A 20 -1.27 48.29 -9.54
C ALA A 20 -2.81 48.22 -9.62
N GLU A 21 -3.37 47.12 -10.13
CA GLU A 21 -4.81 46.99 -10.37
C GLU A 21 -5.55 46.12 -9.35
N LEU A 22 -4.92 45.08 -8.80
CA LEU A 22 -5.55 44.14 -7.85
C LEU A 22 -5.00 44.25 -6.43
N GLY A 23 -4.02 45.14 -6.18
CA GLY A 23 -3.36 45.30 -4.89
C GLY A 23 -2.26 44.28 -4.63
N GLU A 24 -1.56 44.42 -3.50
CA GLU A 24 -0.44 43.53 -3.15
C GLU A 24 -0.88 42.10 -2.79
N ASP A 25 -2.15 41.91 -2.42
CA ASP A 25 -2.71 40.63 -1.97
C ASP A 25 -3.32 39.79 -3.11
N ALA A 26 -3.06 40.13 -4.37
CA ALA A 26 -3.61 39.44 -5.53
C ALA A 26 -3.05 38.01 -5.67
N ILE A 27 -3.93 37.04 -5.90
CA ILE A 27 -3.57 35.63 -6.05
C ILE A 27 -3.40 35.30 -7.53
N ILE A 28 -2.20 34.86 -7.89
CA ILE A 28 -1.85 34.44 -9.24
C ILE A 28 -2.30 32.99 -9.43
N LEU A 29 -3.21 32.78 -10.39
CA LEU A 29 -3.76 31.47 -10.70
C LEU A 29 -2.95 30.75 -11.79
N SER A 30 -2.39 31.50 -12.74
CA SER A 30 -1.58 30.95 -13.82
C SER A 30 -0.62 31.98 -14.41
N THR A 31 0.57 31.54 -14.82
CA THR A 31 1.54 32.34 -15.57
C THR A 31 1.99 31.56 -16.80
N LYS A 32 1.96 32.18 -17.98
CA LYS A 32 2.34 31.56 -19.25
C LYS A 32 3.26 32.48 -20.05
N GLN A 33 4.37 31.92 -20.56
CA GLN A 33 5.23 32.61 -21.53
C GLN A 33 4.61 32.51 -22.93
N THR A 34 4.50 33.63 -23.64
CA THR A 34 3.96 33.70 -25.01
C THR A 34 4.91 34.47 -25.91
N ALA A 35 4.72 34.38 -27.24
CA ALA A 35 5.54 35.11 -28.22
C ALA A 35 5.48 36.65 -28.04
N ALA A 36 4.44 37.17 -27.39
CA ALA A 36 4.25 38.60 -27.11
C ALA A 36 4.66 39.02 -25.68
N GLY A 37 5.27 38.12 -24.89
CA GLY A 37 5.68 38.36 -23.51
C GLY A 37 5.03 37.41 -22.49
N THR A 38 5.05 37.81 -21.22
CA THR A 38 4.46 37.04 -20.11
C THR A 38 2.98 37.40 -19.90
N GLU A 39 2.15 36.38 -19.80
CA GLU A 39 0.72 36.47 -19.46
C GLU A 39 0.50 35.95 -18.04
N VAL A 40 -0.15 36.75 -17.19
CA VAL A 40 -0.47 36.41 -15.79
C VAL A 40 -1.97 36.54 -15.58
N LEU A 41 -2.58 35.51 -15.01
CA LEU A 41 -4.01 35.45 -14.74
C LEU A 41 -4.23 35.42 -13.23
N ALA A 42 -4.96 36.39 -12.70
CA ALA A 42 -5.05 36.65 -11.26
C ALA A 42 -6.43 37.14 -10.81
N ALA A 43 -6.70 37.03 -9.51
CA ALA A 43 -7.90 37.51 -8.84
C ALA A 43 -7.52 38.21 -7.52
N SER A 44 -8.37 39.13 -7.03
CA SER A 44 -8.18 39.77 -5.71
C SER A 44 -8.59 38.81 -4.58
N SER A 45 -7.90 38.91 -3.45
CA SER A 45 -8.16 38.11 -2.24
C SER A 45 -9.51 38.44 -1.58
N GLN A 46 -10.03 39.65 -1.76
CA GLN A 46 -11.37 40.04 -1.28
C GLN A 46 -12.52 39.31 -2.00
N ASP A 47 -12.27 38.69 -3.16
CA ASP A 47 -13.24 37.84 -3.87
C ASP A 47 -13.25 36.37 -3.34
N LEU A 48 -12.40 36.03 -2.36
CA LEU A 48 -12.22 34.67 -1.82
C LEU A 48 -12.78 34.47 -0.39
N ASP A 49 -13.18 35.53 0.31
CA ASP A 49 -13.65 35.47 1.71
C ASP A 49 -15.14 35.12 1.90
N THR A 50 -15.84 34.68 0.86
CA THR A 50 -17.25 34.22 0.98
C THR A 50 -17.42 32.71 1.07
N VAL A 51 -16.35 31.94 1.31
CA VAL A 51 -16.43 30.46 1.36
C VAL A 51 -15.60 29.86 2.50
N ILE A 52 -15.94 30.17 3.74
CA ILE A 52 -15.65 29.27 4.88
C ILE A 52 -16.88 29.26 5.80
N GLU A 53 -17.92 28.49 5.42
CA GLU A 53 -18.72 27.71 6.38
C GLU A 53 -19.66 26.70 5.68
N LYS A 54 -19.46 25.42 6.05
CA LYS A 54 -20.27 24.19 5.84
C LYS A 54 -20.50 23.61 4.41
N PRO A 55 -20.35 22.27 4.25
CA PRO A 55 -20.54 21.60 2.97
C PRO A 55 -22.04 21.35 2.71
N ALA A 56 -22.61 22.11 1.77
CA ALA A 56 -23.89 21.79 1.17
C ALA A 56 -23.67 21.31 -0.27
N ALA A 57 -24.26 20.16 -0.58
CA ALA A 57 -24.27 19.57 -1.90
C ALA A 57 -24.70 20.58 -2.97
N SER A 58 -23.91 20.72 -4.04
CA SER A 58 -24.35 21.35 -5.28
C SER A 58 -23.60 20.77 -6.47
N SER A 59 -24.12 19.68 -6.99
CA SER A 59 -24.15 19.45 -8.44
C SER A 59 -25.22 20.38 -9.01
N ALA A 60 -24.84 21.49 -9.64
CA ALA A 60 -25.80 22.24 -10.46
C ALA A 60 -26.22 21.34 -11.64
N PRO A 61 -27.53 21.08 -11.86
CA PRO A 61 -27.98 20.30 -12.99
C PRO A 61 -27.75 21.08 -14.29
N LEU A 62 -27.28 20.40 -15.34
CA LEU A 62 -27.42 20.88 -16.71
C LEU A 62 -28.92 21.14 -16.97
N SER A 63 -29.29 22.40 -17.19
CA SER A 63 -30.67 22.78 -17.49
C SER A 63 -30.98 22.51 -18.95
N TRP A 64 -31.42 21.28 -19.24
CA TRP A 64 -31.91 20.89 -20.56
C TRP A 64 -33.21 21.64 -20.90
N THR A 65 -33.27 22.21 -22.09
CA THR A 65 -34.51 22.76 -22.66
C THR A 65 -35.54 21.65 -22.92
N LYS A 66 -36.83 22.01 -23.01
CA LYS A 66 -37.92 21.04 -23.25
C LYS A 66 -37.75 20.29 -24.57
N ALA A 67 -37.14 20.92 -25.57
CA ALA A 67 -36.78 20.29 -26.85
C ALA A 67 -35.67 19.25 -26.68
N GLU A 68 -34.61 19.57 -25.93
CA GLU A 68 -33.48 18.65 -25.72
C GLU A 68 -33.85 17.44 -24.85
N ARG A 69 -34.75 17.61 -23.87
CA ARG A 69 -35.29 16.48 -23.09
C ARG A 69 -36.08 15.49 -23.95
N THR A 70 -36.76 15.99 -24.99
CA THR A 70 -37.58 15.16 -25.87
C THR A 70 -36.71 14.40 -26.87
N GLN A 71 -35.61 15.01 -27.35
CA GLN A 71 -34.62 14.34 -28.18
C GLN A 71 -33.77 13.32 -27.42
N PHE A 72 -33.38 13.61 -26.18
CA PHE A 72 -32.61 12.68 -25.35
C PHE A 72 -33.44 11.45 -24.97
N ALA A 73 -34.72 11.63 -24.58
CA ALA A 73 -35.64 10.52 -24.29
C ALA A 73 -35.91 9.64 -25.52
N ALA A 74 -35.97 10.20 -26.72
CA ALA A 74 -36.14 9.44 -27.97
C ALA A 74 -34.87 8.65 -28.36
N GLN A 75 -33.67 9.16 -28.03
CA GLN A 75 -32.40 8.45 -28.23
C GLN A 75 -32.14 7.38 -27.17
N GLU A 76 -32.58 7.57 -25.93
CA GLU A 76 -32.50 6.55 -24.87
C GLU A 76 -33.43 5.36 -25.13
N ALA A 77 -34.61 5.60 -25.72
CA ALA A 77 -35.58 4.54 -26.05
C ALA A 77 -35.11 3.57 -27.16
N THR A 78 -34.09 3.94 -27.94
CA THR A 78 -33.55 3.12 -29.05
C THR A 78 -32.16 2.52 -28.75
N ARG A 79 -31.60 2.79 -27.56
CA ARG A 79 -30.26 2.32 -27.19
C ARG A 79 -30.31 0.87 -26.72
N GLN A 80 -29.48 0.00 -27.31
CA GLN A 80 -29.32 -1.37 -26.83
C GLN A 80 -28.53 -1.40 -25.51
N PRO A 81 -28.96 -2.20 -24.52
CA PRO A 81 -28.31 -2.25 -23.21
C PRO A 81 -26.92 -2.88 -23.30
N THR A 82 -25.96 -2.29 -22.59
CA THR A 82 -24.59 -2.78 -22.47
C THR A 82 -24.54 -4.12 -21.72
N PRO A 83 -23.47 -4.93 -21.85
CA PRO A 83 -23.36 -6.20 -21.15
C PRO A 83 -23.49 -6.08 -19.62
N ALA A 84 -23.01 -4.97 -19.04
CA ALA A 84 -23.15 -4.68 -17.61
C ALA A 84 -24.61 -4.37 -17.21
N GLU A 85 -25.35 -3.66 -18.07
CA GLU A 85 -26.78 -3.35 -17.85
C GLU A 85 -27.67 -4.59 -18.04
N LYS A 86 -27.33 -5.49 -18.97
CA LYS A 86 -28.02 -6.78 -19.12
C LYS A 86 -27.85 -7.67 -17.88
N ILE A 87 -26.65 -7.67 -17.29
CA ILE A 87 -26.38 -8.41 -16.05
C ILE A 87 -27.13 -7.75 -14.87
N ALA A 88 -27.15 -6.43 -14.78
CA ALA A 88 -27.89 -5.72 -13.74
C ALA A 88 -29.42 -5.94 -13.85
N GLN A 89 -29.97 -5.97 -15.07
CA GLN A 89 -31.38 -6.30 -15.32
C GLN A 89 -31.71 -7.77 -15.03
N GLN A 90 -30.82 -8.72 -15.34
CA GLN A 90 -31.00 -10.13 -14.96
C GLN A 90 -30.98 -10.33 -13.44
N VAL A 91 -30.09 -9.63 -12.73
CA VAL A 91 -30.00 -9.70 -11.27
C VAL A 91 -31.21 -9.02 -10.61
N ALA A 92 -31.72 -7.93 -11.18
CA ALA A 92 -32.94 -7.28 -10.71
C ALA A 92 -34.20 -8.14 -10.94
N ALA A 93 -34.33 -8.76 -12.13
CA ALA A 93 -35.44 -9.65 -12.46
C ALA A 93 -35.45 -10.92 -11.59
N GLN A 94 -34.27 -11.45 -11.21
CA GLN A 94 -34.18 -12.59 -10.27
C GLN A 94 -34.54 -12.19 -8.83
N ARG A 95 -34.36 -10.91 -8.47
CA ARG A 95 -34.73 -10.38 -7.15
C ARG A 95 -36.24 -10.18 -6.99
N GLU A 96 -36.95 -9.78 -8.06
CA GLU A 96 -38.42 -9.66 -8.04
C GLU A 96 -39.15 -11.01 -8.04
N VAL A 97 -38.57 -12.05 -8.66
CA VAL A 97 -39.16 -13.41 -8.68
C VAL A 97 -39.13 -14.08 -7.29
N LEU A 98 -38.24 -13.65 -6.39
CA LEU A 98 -38.20 -14.17 -5.01
C LEU A 98 -39.17 -13.45 -4.05
N ILE A 99 -39.69 -12.28 -4.41
CA ILE A 99 -40.52 -11.46 -3.51
C ILE A 99 -42.03 -11.66 -3.78
N ASN A 100 -42.43 -12.16 -4.95
CA ASN A 100 -43.85 -12.29 -5.35
C ASN A 100 -44.33 -13.74 -5.66
N ARG A 101 -43.95 -14.72 -4.83
CA ARG A 101 -44.66 -16.03 -4.81
C ARG A 101 -45.60 -16.11 -3.62
N ALA A 102 -46.81 -15.56 -3.79
CA ALA A 102 -47.97 -16.03 -3.04
C ALA A 102 -48.29 -17.48 -3.50
N PRO A 103 -48.53 -18.44 -2.59
CA PRO A 103 -48.81 -19.81 -2.98
C PRO A 103 -50.23 -19.92 -3.56
N VAL A 104 -50.32 -20.47 -4.78
CA VAL A 104 -51.58 -20.95 -5.36
C VAL A 104 -52.04 -22.18 -4.61
N MET A 105 -53.26 -22.09 -4.07
CA MET A 105 -54.02 -23.16 -3.46
C MET A 105 -54.40 -24.19 -4.54
N HIS A 106 -53.92 -25.43 -4.45
CA HIS A 106 -54.50 -26.57 -5.17
C HIS A 106 -54.73 -27.74 -4.21
N GLN A 107 -56.03 -27.97 -4.01
CA GLN A 107 -56.79 -29.19 -3.76
C GLN A 107 -56.48 -30.07 -2.53
N ILE A 108 -57.59 -30.33 -1.84
CA ILE A 108 -57.78 -31.06 -0.60
C ILE A 108 -57.79 -32.57 -0.89
N PRO A 109 -56.92 -33.39 -0.29
CA PRO A 109 -57.20 -34.80 -0.06
C PRO A 109 -58.12 -34.93 1.16
N GLN A 110 -59.23 -35.64 1.00
CA GLN A 110 -60.20 -35.91 2.05
C GLN A 110 -59.59 -36.72 3.22
N ALA A 111 -59.90 -36.23 4.42
CA ALA A 111 -60.15 -36.90 5.71
C ALA A 111 -59.25 -38.07 6.17
N LEU A 112 -58.66 -37.89 7.37
CA LEU A 112 -58.69 -38.75 8.58
C LEU A 112 -57.65 -38.22 9.62
N PRO A 113 -57.68 -38.62 10.91
CA PRO A 113 -58.54 -38.15 11.99
C PRO A 113 -57.76 -37.34 13.05
N GLU A 114 -58.51 -36.64 13.92
CA GLU A 114 -58.00 -35.94 15.11
C GLU A 114 -57.31 -36.92 16.07
N HIS A 115 -56.04 -36.68 16.40
CA HIS A 115 -55.50 -36.67 17.76
C HIS A 115 -53.99 -36.34 17.76
N ASP A 116 -53.54 -35.64 18.81
CA ASP A 116 -52.16 -35.25 19.17
C ASP A 116 -51.55 -33.94 18.60
N MET A 117 -52.23 -32.81 18.83
CA MET A 117 -51.66 -31.46 18.61
C MET A 117 -50.99 -30.80 19.85
N ILE A 118 -50.84 -31.50 20.98
CA ILE A 118 -50.32 -30.88 22.22
C ILE A 118 -48.82 -31.17 22.45
N THR A 119 -48.25 -32.19 21.81
CA THR A 119 -46.87 -32.66 22.05
C THR A 119 -45.80 -32.00 21.17
N ASP A 120 -46.14 -31.56 19.95
CA ASP A 120 -45.17 -31.02 18.99
C ASP A 120 -44.84 -29.52 19.18
N VAL A 121 -45.78 -28.74 19.70
CA VAL A 121 -45.57 -27.31 20.01
C VAL A 121 -44.67 -27.15 21.24
N ALA A 122 -44.77 -28.05 22.20
CA ALA A 122 -43.92 -28.08 23.39
C ALA A 122 -42.46 -28.43 23.03
N LYS A 123 -42.23 -29.40 22.13
CA LYS A 123 -40.90 -29.77 21.65
C LYS A 123 -40.21 -28.64 20.89
N ARG A 124 -40.90 -27.99 19.95
CA ARG A 124 -40.32 -26.86 19.17
C ARG A 124 -40.00 -25.64 20.02
N ARG A 125 -40.79 -25.34 21.05
CA ARG A 125 -40.47 -24.28 22.03
C ARG A 125 -39.27 -24.66 22.91
N SER A 126 -39.14 -25.93 23.31
CA SER A 126 -38.00 -26.39 24.10
C SER A 126 -36.68 -26.38 23.32
N GLN A 127 -36.69 -26.71 22.02
CA GLN A 127 -35.52 -26.64 21.16
C GLN A 127 -35.11 -25.19 20.84
N ALA A 128 -36.07 -24.30 20.54
CA ALA A 128 -35.77 -22.89 20.32
C ALA A 128 -35.26 -22.18 21.58
N ALA A 129 -35.73 -22.58 22.75
CA ALA A 129 -35.22 -22.10 24.04
C ALA A 129 -33.79 -22.63 24.32
N SER A 130 -33.51 -23.91 24.02
CA SER A 130 -32.15 -24.46 24.19
C SER A 130 -31.13 -23.83 23.24
N ASP A 131 -31.52 -23.53 22.00
CA ASP A 131 -30.64 -22.91 21.00
C ASP A 131 -30.39 -21.42 21.31
N SER A 132 -31.39 -20.70 21.85
CA SER A 132 -31.24 -19.34 22.37
C SER A 132 -30.27 -19.30 23.55
N MET A 133 -30.44 -20.21 24.52
CA MET A 133 -29.55 -20.30 25.69
C MET A 133 -28.13 -20.74 25.32
N ALA A 134 -27.97 -21.63 24.35
CA ALA A 134 -26.66 -22.04 23.85
C ALA A 134 -25.96 -20.87 23.12
N SER A 135 -26.70 -20.12 22.29
CA SER A 135 -26.21 -18.91 21.61
C SER A 135 -25.77 -17.84 22.61
N GLU A 136 -26.59 -17.57 23.63
CA GLU A 136 -26.28 -16.64 24.73
C GLU A 136 -25.06 -17.10 25.54
N GLN A 137 -24.93 -18.39 25.85
CA GLN A 137 -23.74 -18.94 26.52
C GLN A 137 -22.47 -18.78 25.68
N THR A 138 -22.53 -18.99 24.36
CA THR A 138 -21.38 -18.69 23.48
C THR A 138 -21.04 -17.20 23.43
N ALA A 139 -22.04 -16.31 23.42
CA ALA A 139 -21.82 -14.87 23.45
C ALA A 139 -21.15 -14.43 24.75
N VAL A 140 -21.63 -14.92 25.89
CA VAL A 140 -21.04 -14.67 27.22
C VAL A 140 -19.63 -15.23 27.32
N LEU A 141 -19.37 -16.43 26.77
CA LEU A 141 -18.01 -17.00 26.74
C LEU A 141 -17.05 -16.17 25.88
N GLU A 142 -17.54 -15.59 24.77
CA GLU A 142 -16.73 -14.74 23.91
C GLU A 142 -16.46 -13.37 24.57
N GLU A 143 -17.42 -12.81 25.29
CA GLU A 143 -17.21 -11.63 26.15
C GLU A 143 -16.21 -11.92 27.28
N ILE A 144 -16.29 -13.08 27.94
CA ILE A 144 -15.33 -13.48 28.98
C ILE A 144 -13.93 -13.64 28.39
N LYS A 145 -13.79 -14.17 27.16
CA LYS A 145 -12.49 -14.23 26.47
C LYS A 145 -11.98 -12.83 26.16
N GLN A 146 -12.82 -11.92 25.68
CA GLN A 146 -12.45 -10.53 25.42
C GLN A 146 -12.03 -9.82 26.72
N MET A 147 -12.77 -10.00 27.82
CA MET A 147 -12.44 -9.44 29.13
C MET A 147 -11.13 -10.04 29.68
N ARG A 148 -10.91 -11.35 29.55
CA ARG A 148 -9.63 -11.98 29.92
C ARG A 148 -8.47 -11.47 29.07
N GLN A 149 -8.69 -11.24 27.79
CA GLN A 149 -7.67 -10.70 26.90
C GLN A 149 -7.33 -9.25 27.30
N LEU A 150 -8.34 -8.42 27.55
CA LEU A 150 -8.18 -7.05 28.02
C LEU A 150 -7.45 -7.00 29.37
N LEU A 151 -7.82 -7.85 30.33
CA LEU A 151 -7.14 -7.94 31.63
C LEU A 151 -5.69 -8.39 31.48
N LYS A 152 -5.40 -9.38 30.62
CA LYS A 152 -4.03 -9.78 30.31
C LYS A 152 -3.22 -8.64 29.71
N ASP A 153 -3.82 -7.89 28.78
CA ASP A 153 -3.17 -6.76 28.11
C ASP A 153 -2.91 -5.62 29.11
N GLN A 154 -3.84 -5.33 30.02
CA GLN A 154 -3.68 -4.37 31.11
C GLN A 154 -2.58 -4.79 32.11
N MET A 155 -2.57 -6.04 32.56
CA MET A 155 -1.55 -6.54 33.48
C MET A 155 -0.16 -6.55 32.83
N ALA A 156 -0.06 -6.93 31.56
CA ALA A 156 1.18 -6.87 30.79
C ALA A 156 1.70 -5.43 30.70
N MET A 157 0.83 -4.45 30.50
CA MET A 157 1.21 -3.02 30.45
C MET A 157 1.69 -2.49 31.81
N ILE A 158 1.06 -2.88 32.92
CA ILE A 158 1.48 -2.47 34.29
C ILE A 158 2.86 -3.06 34.61
N THR A 159 3.03 -4.36 34.39
CA THR A 159 4.31 -5.06 34.65
C THR A 159 5.43 -4.50 33.77
N TRP A 160 5.10 -4.15 32.53
CA TRP A 160 6.01 -3.50 31.59
C TRP A 160 6.45 -2.11 32.06
N ARG A 161 5.53 -1.31 32.60
CA ARG A 161 5.83 0.03 33.12
C ARG A 161 6.78 -0.04 34.31
N ASP A 162 6.49 -0.90 35.28
CA ASP A 162 7.36 -1.13 36.43
C ASP A 162 8.76 -1.59 36.01
N ALA A 163 8.85 -2.42 34.97
CA ALA A 163 10.13 -2.91 34.45
C ALA A 163 10.95 -1.81 33.74
N LEU A 164 10.31 -0.82 33.12
CA LEU A 164 10.97 0.32 32.49
C LEU A 164 11.37 1.39 33.51
N GLU A 165 10.54 1.65 34.52
CA GLU A 165 10.87 2.60 35.60
C GLU A 165 12.03 2.10 36.47
N LYS A 166 12.11 0.79 36.70
CA LYS A 166 13.19 0.19 37.50
C LYS A 166 14.53 0.07 36.75
N ASN A 167 14.54 0.18 35.42
CA ASN A 167 15.76 0.04 34.62
C ASN A 167 15.87 1.12 33.52
N PRO A 168 16.56 2.23 33.80
CA PRO A 168 16.72 3.35 32.86
C PRO A 168 17.29 2.96 31.49
N GLN A 169 18.20 1.97 31.44
CA GLN A 169 18.80 1.51 30.17
C GLN A 169 17.75 0.87 29.25
N ARG A 170 16.76 0.18 29.81
CA ARG A 170 15.64 -0.42 29.05
C ARG A 170 14.72 0.66 28.46
N GLY A 171 14.45 1.71 29.23
CA GLY A 171 13.71 2.89 28.78
C GLY A 171 14.39 3.59 27.62
N GLU A 172 15.70 3.85 27.74
CA GLU A 172 16.48 4.51 26.70
C GLU A 172 16.53 3.67 25.42
N LEU A 173 16.78 2.36 25.52
CA LEU A 173 16.79 1.48 24.35
C LEU A 173 15.42 1.43 23.64
N TRP A 174 14.33 1.36 24.40
CA TRP A 174 12.98 1.39 23.82
C TRP A 174 12.73 2.70 23.05
N ASN A 175 13.11 3.83 23.64
CA ASN A 175 12.98 5.14 23.02
C ASN A 175 13.85 5.24 21.76
N GLN A 176 15.11 4.80 21.82
CA GLN A 176 16.01 4.81 20.67
C GLN A 176 15.46 3.97 19.50
N LEU A 177 14.94 2.77 19.77
CA LEU A 177 14.38 1.89 18.73
C LEU A 177 13.13 2.50 18.08
N THR A 178 12.20 3.01 18.89
CA THR A 178 10.98 3.66 18.37
C THR A 178 11.31 4.94 17.60
N GLN A 179 12.26 5.74 18.07
CA GLN A 179 12.74 6.92 17.34
C GLN A 179 13.44 6.58 16.03
N SER A 180 14.12 5.43 15.95
CA SER A 180 14.73 4.89 14.73
C SER A 180 13.69 4.34 13.73
N GLY A 181 12.41 4.33 14.12
CA GLY A 181 11.28 3.92 13.29
C GLY A 181 10.87 2.45 13.43
N PHE A 182 11.46 1.69 14.36
CA PHE A 182 11.00 0.32 14.63
C PHE A 182 9.64 0.34 15.34
N SER A 183 8.85 -0.72 15.15
CA SER A 183 7.54 -0.84 15.79
C SER A 183 7.67 -0.99 17.31
N PRO A 184 6.66 -0.55 18.08
CA PRO A 184 6.61 -0.77 19.52
C PRO A 184 6.69 -2.25 19.90
N LEU A 185 6.13 -3.13 19.07
CA LEU A 185 6.17 -4.58 19.27
C LEU A 185 7.61 -5.13 19.20
N PHE A 186 8.36 -4.71 18.17
CA PHE A 186 9.76 -5.09 18.04
C PHE A 186 10.60 -4.52 19.20
N ALA A 187 10.43 -3.23 19.49
CA ALA A 187 11.16 -2.57 20.58
C ALA A 187 10.92 -3.26 21.94
N ARG A 188 9.67 -3.60 22.27
CA ARG A 188 9.33 -4.36 23.48
C ARG A 188 10.05 -5.71 23.51
N THR A 189 9.95 -6.48 22.44
CA THR A 189 10.57 -7.82 22.34
C THR A 189 12.09 -7.78 22.54
N VAL A 190 12.76 -6.75 22.01
CA VAL A 190 14.20 -6.54 22.16
C VAL A 190 14.54 -6.19 23.61
N VAL A 191 13.81 -5.26 24.21
CA VAL A 191 14.07 -4.78 25.57
C VAL A 191 13.79 -5.85 26.63
N GLU A 192 12.75 -6.69 26.46
CA GLU A 192 12.47 -7.84 27.33
C GLU A 192 13.62 -8.85 27.37
N LYS A 193 14.33 -9.00 26.24
CA LYS A 193 15.46 -9.93 26.08
C LYS A 193 16.81 -9.30 26.40
N LEU A 194 16.83 -8.03 26.83
CA LEU A 194 18.07 -7.33 27.16
C LEU A 194 18.71 -7.95 28.42
N PRO A 195 19.97 -8.44 28.35
CA PRO A 195 20.68 -8.93 29.53
C PRO A 195 20.92 -7.81 30.56
N ALA A 196 20.90 -8.16 31.85
CA ALA A 196 20.96 -7.17 32.93
C ALA A 196 22.36 -6.56 33.14
N ASP A 197 23.42 -7.26 32.75
CA ASP A 197 24.81 -6.92 33.13
C ASP A 197 25.61 -6.26 31.99
N LEU A 198 24.97 -5.49 31.11
CA LEU A 198 25.63 -4.84 29.99
C LEU A 198 25.87 -3.34 30.24
N SER A 199 27.09 -2.88 29.93
CA SER A 199 27.35 -1.44 29.76
C SER A 199 26.63 -0.87 28.54
N ASP A 200 26.45 0.45 28.48
CA ASP A 200 25.73 1.12 27.38
C ASP A 200 26.31 0.80 26.00
N SER A 201 27.64 0.74 25.86
CA SER A 201 28.28 0.34 24.59
C SER A 201 27.95 -1.10 24.23
N GLN A 202 27.95 -2.01 25.20
CA GLN A 202 27.60 -3.41 24.98
C GLN A 202 26.11 -3.58 24.65
N VAL A 203 25.23 -2.74 25.21
CA VAL A 203 23.80 -2.72 24.85
C VAL A 203 23.64 -2.35 23.38
N GLN A 204 24.35 -1.33 22.89
CA GLN A 204 24.32 -0.92 21.48
C GLN A 204 24.81 -2.05 20.56
N ASP A 205 25.95 -2.65 20.87
CA ASP A 205 26.48 -3.76 20.08
C ASP A 205 25.53 -4.98 20.09
N TRP A 206 24.94 -5.26 21.25
CA TRP A 206 23.97 -6.33 21.42
C TRP A 206 22.73 -6.11 20.55
N VAL A 207 22.10 -4.93 20.61
CA VAL A 207 20.90 -4.66 19.79
C VAL A 207 21.21 -4.67 18.30
N MET A 208 22.36 -4.12 17.89
CA MET A 208 22.78 -4.20 16.50
C MET A 208 22.97 -5.66 16.07
N ASN A 209 23.52 -6.51 16.92
CA ASN A 209 23.65 -7.95 16.67
C ASN A 209 22.31 -8.67 16.61
N VAL A 210 21.34 -8.31 17.45
CA VAL A 210 19.97 -8.83 17.38
C VAL A 210 19.33 -8.50 16.04
N ILE A 211 19.37 -7.24 15.60
CA ILE A 211 18.76 -6.85 14.31
C ILE A 211 19.49 -7.54 13.15
N LYS A 212 20.84 -7.54 13.14
CA LYS A 212 21.64 -8.20 12.11
C LYS A 212 21.30 -9.69 11.95
N LYS A 213 21.11 -10.42 13.05
CA LYS A 213 20.76 -11.85 13.03
C LYS A 213 19.33 -12.13 12.53
N ASN A 214 18.41 -11.18 12.69
CA ASN A 214 17.02 -11.33 12.25
C ASN A 214 16.81 -10.85 10.79
N LEU A 215 17.75 -10.11 10.22
CA LEU A 215 17.73 -9.73 8.82
C LEU A 215 18.18 -10.90 7.92
N ASN A 216 17.22 -11.45 7.17
CA ASN A 216 17.50 -12.43 6.14
C ASN A 216 18.02 -11.73 4.88
N VAL A 217 19.34 -11.71 4.67
CA VAL A 217 19.99 -11.09 3.50
C VAL A 217 20.56 -12.15 2.58
N VAL A 218 20.31 -11.97 1.28
CA VAL A 218 20.88 -12.84 0.24
C VAL A 218 22.37 -12.49 0.05
N PRO A 219 23.29 -13.47 0.15
CA PRO A 219 24.70 -13.22 -0.08
C PRO A 219 24.95 -12.66 -1.49
N ALA A 220 25.91 -11.73 -1.61
CA ALA A 220 26.21 -11.07 -2.88
C ALA A 220 26.58 -12.05 -4.03
N ASN A 221 27.21 -13.18 -3.71
CA ASN A 221 27.56 -14.22 -4.69
C ASN A 221 26.37 -15.12 -5.11
N LYS A 222 25.19 -14.92 -4.51
CA LYS A 222 23.94 -15.61 -4.83
C LYS A 222 22.83 -14.60 -5.13
N ASP A 223 23.21 -13.40 -5.56
CA ASP A 223 22.25 -12.36 -5.93
C ASP A 223 21.48 -12.74 -7.22
N ILE A 224 20.54 -11.90 -7.64
CA ILE A 224 19.68 -12.14 -8.81
C ILE A 224 20.52 -12.32 -10.09
N VAL A 225 21.58 -11.52 -10.25
CA VAL A 225 22.46 -11.51 -11.43
C VAL A 225 23.40 -12.71 -11.43
N GLU A 226 23.87 -13.16 -10.26
CA GLU A 226 24.71 -14.35 -10.10
C GLU A 226 23.92 -15.65 -10.23
N THR A 227 22.71 -15.70 -9.71
CA THR A 227 21.89 -16.92 -9.74
C THR A 227 21.30 -17.15 -11.13
N GLY A 228 20.90 -16.08 -11.82
CA GLY A 228 20.16 -16.18 -13.08
C GLY A 228 18.77 -16.83 -12.92
N GLY A 229 18.08 -16.99 -14.04
CA GLY A 229 16.69 -17.44 -14.13
C GLY A 229 15.72 -16.31 -14.43
N THR A 230 14.44 -16.51 -14.12
CA THR A 230 13.37 -15.56 -14.47
C THR A 230 12.83 -14.87 -13.22
N PHE A 231 12.94 -13.55 -13.17
CA PHE A 231 12.51 -12.74 -12.03
C PHE A 231 11.52 -11.66 -12.47
N ALA A 232 10.45 -11.49 -11.70
CA ALA A 232 9.52 -10.37 -11.86
C ALA A 232 9.65 -9.41 -10.69
N LEU A 233 9.83 -8.13 -11.00
CA LEU A 233 9.81 -7.07 -10.00
C LEU A 233 8.36 -6.64 -9.78
N VAL A 234 7.86 -6.84 -8.57
CA VAL A 234 6.47 -6.54 -8.20
C VAL A 234 6.41 -5.49 -7.09
N GLY A 235 5.27 -4.81 -6.96
CA GLY A 235 5.05 -3.82 -5.90
C GLY A 235 4.24 -2.60 -6.38
N PRO A 236 3.94 -1.68 -5.46
CA PRO A 236 3.01 -0.59 -5.70
C PRO A 236 3.49 0.41 -6.78
N THR A 237 2.59 1.29 -7.23
CA THR A 237 2.95 2.40 -8.12
C THR A 237 4.04 3.28 -7.50
N GLY A 238 4.93 3.85 -8.33
CA GLY A 238 5.96 4.79 -7.86
C GLY A 238 7.09 4.20 -7.00
N VAL A 239 7.08 2.90 -6.70
CA VAL A 239 8.09 2.23 -5.86
C VAL A 239 9.47 2.07 -6.54
N GLY A 240 9.56 2.31 -7.86
CA GLY A 240 10.82 2.22 -8.61
C GLY A 240 11.10 0.87 -9.29
N LYS A 241 10.05 0.11 -9.68
CA LYS A 241 10.18 -1.18 -10.42
C LYS A 241 10.99 -1.03 -11.70
N THR A 242 10.52 -0.22 -12.66
CA THR A 242 11.16 -0.02 -13.96
C THR A 242 12.61 0.42 -13.84
N THR A 243 12.90 1.38 -12.96
CA THR A 243 14.28 1.83 -12.71
C THR A 243 15.14 0.74 -12.09
N THR A 244 14.61 -0.05 -11.15
CA THR A 244 15.35 -1.17 -10.54
C THR A 244 15.59 -2.29 -11.56
N THR A 245 14.62 -2.57 -12.43
CA THR A 245 14.76 -3.50 -13.57
C THR A 245 15.92 -3.05 -14.46
N ALA A 246 15.98 -1.76 -14.81
CA ALA A 246 17.07 -1.20 -15.61
C ALA A 246 18.45 -1.32 -14.92
N LYS A 247 18.52 -1.11 -13.59
CA LYS A 247 19.77 -1.29 -12.82
C LYS A 247 20.24 -2.74 -12.81
N LEU A 248 19.33 -3.70 -12.58
CA LEU A 248 19.64 -5.13 -12.65
C LEU A 248 20.06 -5.56 -14.06
N ALA A 249 19.35 -5.04 -15.07
CA ALA A 249 19.65 -5.26 -16.49
C ALA A 249 21.07 -4.80 -16.81
N ALA A 250 21.40 -3.55 -16.50
CA ALA A 250 22.72 -2.98 -16.73
C ALA A 250 23.82 -3.77 -16.01
N ARG A 251 23.60 -4.19 -14.75
CA ARG A 251 24.55 -5.05 -14.02
C ARG A 251 24.76 -6.40 -14.71
N CYS A 252 23.71 -7.03 -15.22
CA CYS A 252 23.81 -8.28 -15.98
C CYS A 252 24.59 -8.09 -17.28
N VAL A 253 24.27 -7.05 -18.05
CA VAL A 253 24.92 -6.76 -19.34
C VAL A 253 26.40 -6.45 -19.17
N VAL A 254 26.77 -5.63 -18.18
CA VAL A 254 28.17 -5.32 -17.87
C VAL A 254 28.95 -6.59 -17.52
N LYS A 255 28.32 -7.55 -16.82
CA LYS A 255 28.99 -8.77 -16.35
C LYS A 255 29.01 -9.92 -17.36
N TYR A 256 27.93 -10.10 -18.12
CA TYR A 256 27.67 -11.30 -18.92
C TYR A 256 27.32 -10.99 -20.39
N GLY A 257 27.28 -9.72 -20.79
CA GLY A 257 26.93 -9.28 -22.14
C GLY A 257 25.43 -9.21 -22.40
N ALA A 258 25.04 -8.47 -23.44
CA ALA A 258 23.65 -8.21 -23.80
C ALA A 258 22.85 -9.48 -24.16
N ASP A 259 23.50 -10.43 -24.83
CA ASP A 259 22.86 -11.69 -25.25
C ASP A 259 22.40 -12.56 -24.08
N SER A 260 23.03 -12.40 -22.91
CA SER A 260 22.69 -13.13 -21.70
C SER A 260 21.38 -12.67 -21.03
N LEU A 261 20.85 -11.49 -21.41
CA LEU A 261 19.71 -10.85 -20.76
C LEU A 261 18.46 -10.84 -21.66
N GLY A 262 17.31 -11.16 -21.07
CA GLY A 262 15.98 -10.97 -21.65
C GLY A 262 15.20 -9.94 -20.84
N LEU A 263 14.55 -9.00 -21.52
CA LEU A 263 13.72 -7.98 -20.89
C LEU A 263 12.28 -8.10 -21.35
N ILE A 264 11.36 -8.18 -20.39
CA ILE A 264 9.92 -8.26 -20.62
C ILE A 264 9.23 -7.17 -19.82
N THR A 265 8.23 -6.51 -20.38
CA THR A 265 7.31 -5.64 -19.64
C THR A 265 5.89 -6.17 -19.72
N THR A 266 5.17 -6.12 -18.61
CA THR A 266 3.72 -6.35 -18.57
C THR A 266 2.91 -5.06 -18.43
N ASP A 267 3.57 -3.90 -18.36
CA ASP A 267 2.91 -2.60 -18.25
C ASP A 267 2.42 -2.13 -19.62
N SER A 268 1.27 -2.63 -20.09
CA SER A 268 0.64 -2.21 -21.35
C SER A 268 -0.22 -0.95 -21.24
N TYR A 269 -0.37 -0.39 -20.03
CA TYR A 269 -1.31 0.70 -19.76
C TYR A 269 -0.63 2.07 -19.65
N ARG A 270 0.61 2.13 -19.18
CA ARG A 270 1.33 3.40 -18.99
C ARG A 270 2.23 3.68 -20.19
N ILE A 271 1.72 4.52 -21.10
CA ILE A 271 2.42 4.97 -22.32
C ILE A 271 3.89 5.34 -22.02
N GLY A 272 4.14 6.14 -20.97
CA GLY A 272 5.51 6.57 -20.63
C GLY A 272 6.39 5.54 -19.88
N ALA A 273 5.83 4.50 -19.27
CA ALA A 273 6.64 3.51 -18.53
C ALA A 273 7.27 2.47 -19.48
N GLN A 274 6.53 2.05 -20.51
CA GLN A 274 7.09 1.20 -21.57
C GLN A 274 8.24 1.89 -22.29
N ASP A 275 8.07 3.18 -22.61
CA ASP A 275 9.07 3.97 -23.29
C ASP A 275 10.36 4.05 -22.48
N GLN A 276 10.26 4.22 -21.15
CA GLN A 276 11.42 4.24 -20.27
C GLN A 276 12.22 2.93 -20.32
N LEU A 277 11.57 1.78 -20.17
CA LEU A 277 12.29 0.49 -20.21
C LEU A 277 12.87 0.21 -21.62
N ARG A 278 12.14 0.55 -22.69
CA ARG A 278 12.62 0.41 -24.07
C ARG A 278 13.84 1.30 -24.35
N ILE A 279 13.88 2.51 -23.81
CA ILE A 279 15.05 3.39 -23.91
C ILE A 279 16.26 2.74 -23.23
N TYR A 280 16.10 2.23 -22.00
CA TYR A 280 17.19 1.49 -21.34
C TYR A 280 17.61 0.25 -22.14
N GLY A 281 16.65 -0.52 -22.68
CA GLY A 281 16.95 -1.65 -23.56
C GLY A 281 17.79 -1.25 -24.76
N LYS A 282 17.43 -0.15 -25.45
CA LYS A 282 18.20 0.38 -26.58
C LYS A 282 19.62 0.79 -26.18
N ILE A 283 19.79 1.46 -25.04
CA ILE A 283 21.10 1.86 -24.51
C ILE A 283 21.96 0.63 -24.19
N LEU A 284 21.35 -0.43 -23.66
CA LEU A 284 22.03 -1.66 -23.26
C LEU A 284 22.21 -2.67 -24.41
N GLY A 285 21.66 -2.40 -25.61
CA GLY A 285 21.66 -3.35 -26.72
C GLY A 285 20.76 -4.57 -26.51
N VAL A 286 19.72 -4.46 -25.67
CA VAL A 286 18.81 -5.57 -25.32
C VAL A 286 17.39 -5.24 -25.76
N GLN A 287 16.80 -6.14 -26.56
CA GLN A 287 15.41 -6.02 -26.99
C GLN A 287 14.46 -6.19 -25.80
N VAL A 288 13.50 -5.27 -25.66
CA VAL A 288 12.40 -5.35 -24.69
C VAL A 288 11.17 -5.90 -25.38
N TYR A 289 10.57 -6.93 -24.78
CA TYR A 289 9.35 -7.56 -25.25
C TYR A 289 8.17 -7.19 -24.35
N THR A 290 6.96 -7.24 -24.88
CA THR A 290 5.74 -6.96 -24.12
C THR A 290 4.93 -8.25 -23.99
N ALA A 291 4.46 -8.55 -22.77
CA ALA A 291 3.57 -9.66 -22.48
C ALA A 291 2.30 -9.14 -21.82
N GLN A 292 1.12 -9.51 -22.34
CA GLN A 292 -0.17 -9.09 -21.78
C GLN A 292 -0.89 -10.25 -21.11
N THR A 293 -0.64 -11.48 -21.58
CA THR A 293 -1.29 -12.68 -21.06
C THR A 293 -0.27 -13.67 -20.48
N HIS A 294 -0.77 -14.64 -19.71
CA HIS A 294 0.02 -15.78 -19.26
C HIS A 294 0.63 -16.56 -20.43
N ALA A 295 -0.11 -16.73 -21.53
CA ALA A 295 0.38 -17.43 -22.73
C ALA A 295 1.56 -16.68 -23.38
N ASP A 296 1.47 -15.36 -23.50
CA ASP A 296 2.55 -14.52 -24.05
C ASP A 296 3.83 -14.67 -23.21
N LEU A 297 3.69 -14.61 -21.88
CA LEU A 297 4.82 -14.70 -20.96
C LEU A 297 5.47 -16.08 -21.04
N ALA A 298 4.68 -17.14 -21.09
CA ALA A 298 5.18 -18.51 -21.24
C ALA A 298 5.92 -18.69 -22.58
N GLN A 299 5.38 -18.16 -23.68
CA GLN A 299 6.01 -18.22 -25.00
C GLN A 299 7.33 -17.44 -25.03
N LEU A 300 7.35 -16.20 -24.55
CA LEU A 300 8.56 -15.36 -24.49
C LEU A 300 9.65 -16.01 -23.62
N ARG A 301 9.27 -16.56 -22.47
CA ARG A 301 10.20 -17.32 -21.62
C ARG A 301 10.79 -18.50 -22.37
N ASN A 302 9.97 -19.26 -23.11
CA ASN A 302 10.44 -20.40 -23.89
C ASN A 302 11.44 -19.99 -24.98
N THR A 303 11.17 -18.89 -25.69
CA THR A 303 12.10 -18.32 -26.67
C THR A 303 13.41 -17.85 -26.03
N MET A 304 13.37 -17.41 -24.78
CA MET A 304 14.51 -16.88 -24.03
C MET A 304 15.17 -17.90 -23.09
N GLN A 305 14.85 -19.19 -23.14
CA GLN A 305 15.34 -20.20 -22.18
C GLN A 305 16.88 -20.30 -22.11
N ARG A 306 17.59 -19.96 -23.19
CA ARG A 306 19.06 -19.96 -23.24
C ARG A 306 19.69 -18.72 -22.60
N LYS A 307 18.89 -17.69 -22.33
CA LYS A 307 19.38 -16.47 -21.67
C LYS A 307 19.60 -16.78 -20.20
N ARG A 308 20.68 -16.22 -19.66
CA ARG A 308 21.05 -16.40 -18.25
C ARG A 308 20.02 -15.79 -17.32
N LEU A 309 19.52 -14.60 -17.66
CA LEU A 309 18.61 -13.82 -16.83
C LEU A 309 17.46 -13.29 -17.67
N ILE A 310 16.24 -13.46 -17.20
CA ILE A 310 15.04 -12.82 -17.75
C ILE A 310 14.46 -11.94 -16.65
N LEU A 311 14.36 -10.64 -16.91
CA LEU A 311 13.75 -9.68 -16.00
C LEU A 311 12.40 -9.23 -16.55
N ILE A 312 11.38 -9.30 -15.71
CA ILE A 312 10.02 -8.89 -16.01
C ILE A 312 9.70 -7.65 -15.19
N ASP A 313 9.50 -6.52 -15.87
CA ASP A 313 8.97 -5.30 -15.27
C ASP A 313 7.45 -5.36 -15.26
N THR A 314 6.84 -5.30 -14.07
CA THR A 314 5.38 -5.37 -13.95
C THR A 314 4.76 -3.99 -13.86
N VAL A 315 3.50 -3.90 -14.28
CA VAL A 315 2.67 -2.72 -14.02
C VAL A 315 2.65 -2.39 -12.52
N GLY A 316 2.70 -1.08 -12.21
CA GLY A 316 2.45 -0.62 -10.85
C GLY A 316 0.96 -0.55 -10.58
N MET A 317 0.51 -1.21 -9.52
CA MET A 317 -0.88 -1.15 -9.05
C MET A 317 -0.89 -0.82 -7.56
N GLY A 318 -1.88 -0.05 -7.09
CA GLY A 318 -2.07 0.12 -5.66
C GLY A 318 -2.37 -1.23 -5.01
N GLN A 319 -1.88 -1.48 -3.80
CA GLN A 319 -1.98 -2.80 -3.15
C GLN A 319 -3.42 -3.27 -2.90
N ARG A 320 -4.38 -2.34 -2.89
CA ARG A 320 -5.82 -2.62 -2.74
C ARG A 320 -6.58 -2.74 -4.08
N ASP A 321 -5.89 -2.57 -5.20
CA ASP A 321 -6.50 -2.73 -6.52
C ASP A 321 -6.79 -4.22 -6.77
N SER A 322 -8.02 -4.54 -7.13
CA SER A 322 -8.46 -5.93 -7.37
C SER A 322 -7.66 -6.64 -8.46
N ARG A 323 -7.07 -5.88 -9.39
CA ARG A 323 -6.25 -6.40 -10.50
C ARG A 323 -4.87 -6.88 -10.05
N VAL A 324 -4.42 -6.53 -8.84
CA VAL A 324 -3.15 -7.04 -8.28
C VAL A 324 -3.18 -8.57 -8.23
N ALA A 325 -4.31 -9.16 -7.82
CA ALA A 325 -4.47 -10.61 -7.75
C ALA A 325 -4.35 -11.26 -9.14
N GLU A 326 -4.99 -10.67 -10.15
CA GLU A 326 -4.95 -11.15 -11.54
C GLU A 326 -3.54 -11.08 -12.14
N GLN A 327 -2.85 -9.95 -12.00
CA GLN A 327 -1.46 -9.79 -12.45
C GLN A 327 -0.52 -10.76 -11.75
N THR A 328 -0.75 -10.99 -10.45
CA THR A 328 0.09 -11.91 -9.70
C THR A 328 -0.16 -13.36 -10.11
N LYS A 329 -1.38 -13.71 -10.50
CA LYS A 329 -1.71 -15.04 -11.04
C LYS A 329 -0.95 -15.32 -12.34
N ILE A 330 -0.87 -14.35 -13.25
CA ILE A 330 -0.07 -14.45 -14.49
C ILE A 330 1.38 -14.85 -14.20
N LEU A 331 1.96 -14.35 -13.10
CA LEU A 331 3.36 -14.61 -12.76
C LEU A 331 3.56 -15.92 -11.98
N THR A 332 2.57 -16.34 -11.18
CA THR A 332 2.72 -17.47 -10.26
C THR A 332 2.83 -18.80 -11.00
N ASP A 333 2.05 -18.98 -12.07
CA ASP A 333 1.98 -20.23 -12.84
C ASP A 333 3.16 -20.40 -13.83
N SER A 334 4.04 -19.40 -13.94
CA SER A 334 5.10 -19.31 -14.96
C SER A 334 6.52 -19.62 -14.46
N HIS A 335 6.69 -20.24 -13.28
CA HIS A 335 7.99 -20.44 -12.61
C HIS A 335 8.82 -19.15 -12.47
N VAL A 336 8.14 -18.03 -12.24
CA VAL A 336 8.78 -16.72 -12.11
C VAL A 336 9.03 -16.42 -10.63
N LYS A 337 10.28 -16.08 -10.30
CA LYS A 337 10.64 -15.64 -8.95
C LYS A 337 10.21 -14.19 -8.75
N ARG A 338 9.24 -13.95 -7.87
CA ARG A 338 8.71 -12.59 -7.63
C ARG A 338 9.51 -11.90 -6.54
N VAL A 339 10.02 -10.71 -6.85
CA VAL A 339 10.81 -9.89 -5.93
C VAL A 339 10.04 -8.61 -5.65
N LEU A 340 9.63 -8.43 -4.39
CA LEU A 340 8.82 -7.29 -3.97
C LEU A 340 9.69 -6.06 -3.72
N LEU A 341 9.38 -4.95 -4.37
CA LEU A 341 9.98 -3.67 -4.05
C LEU A 341 9.21 -3.00 -2.91
N LEU A 342 9.96 -2.50 -1.94
CA LEU A 342 9.43 -1.77 -0.78
C LEU A 342 10.05 -0.37 -0.75
N ASN A 343 9.20 0.66 -0.77
CA ASN A 343 9.64 2.05 -0.66
C ASN A 343 10.05 2.34 0.80
N ALA A 344 11.33 2.62 1.04
CA ALA A 344 11.83 2.90 2.38
C ALA A 344 11.27 4.19 3.00
N THR A 345 10.66 5.09 2.22
CA THR A 345 10.01 6.31 2.73
C THR A 345 8.55 6.10 3.16
N SER A 346 7.97 4.94 2.87
CA SER A 346 6.59 4.64 3.22
C SER A 346 6.42 4.33 4.71
N GLN A 347 5.24 4.63 5.23
CA GLN A 347 4.87 4.29 6.61
C GLN A 347 4.92 2.76 6.83
N PRO A 348 5.34 2.28 8.01
CA PRO A 348 5.45 0.86 8.31
C PRO A 348 4.14 0.08 8.09
N GLU A 349 3.00 0.69 8.41
CA GLU A 349 1.66 0.11 8.23
C GLU A 349 1.32 -0.07 6.76
N THR A 350 1.69 0.91 5.92
CA THR A 350 1.54 0.80 4.46
C THR A 350 2.41 -0.31 3.91
N LEU A 351 3.65 -0.41 4.39
CA LEU A 351 4.57 -1.46 3.97
C LEU A 351 4.07 -2.85 4.38
N ASP A 352 3.53 -2.98 5.60
CA ASP A 352 2.95 -4.23 6.08
C ASP A 352 1.74 -4.67 5.24
N ASP A 353 0.85 -3.72 4.90
CA ASP A 353 -0.29 -3.93 4.00
C ASP A 353 0.16 -4.41 2.61
N VAL A 354 1.18 -3.75 2.04
CA VAL A 354 1.77 -4.14 0.76
C VAL A 354 2.32 -5.57 0.82
N VAL A 355 3.11 -5.91 1.83
CA VAL A 355 3.68 -7.26 1.93
C VAL A 355 2.58 -8.32 2.02
N ARG A 356 1.53 -8.11 2.83
CA ARG A 356 0.43 -9.07 2.96
C ARG A 356 -0.26 -9.35 1.62
N HIS A 357 -0.58 -8.30 0.86
CA HIS A 357 -1.25 -8.43 -0.44
C HIS A 357 -0.39 -9.19 -1.46
N TYR A 358 0.91 -8.89 -1.54
CA TYR A 358 1.80 -9.51 -2.52
C TYR A 358 2.32 -10.90 -2.09
N LYS A 359 2.28 -11.24 -0.79
CA LYS A 359 2.80 -12.49 -0.22
C LYS A 359 1.86 -13.69 -0.41
N SER A 360 0.56 -13.47 -0.56
CA SER A 360 -0.49 -14.49 -0.75
C SER A 360 -0.17 -15.56 -1.82
N THR A 361 0.68 -15.19 -2.77
CA THR A 361 1.03 -15.95 -3.98
C THR A 361 2.51 -16.39 -3.99
N GLY A 362 3.25 -16.21 -2.89
CA GLY A 362 4.67 -16.58 -2.72
C GLY A 362 5.74 -15.62 -3.26
N LEU A 363 6.52 -14.98 -2.38
CA LEU A 363 7.62 -14.07 -2.75
C LEU A 363 8.99 -14.75 -2.61
N SER A 364 9.88 -14.52 -3.58
CA SER A 364 11.28 -14.99 -3.56
C SER A 364 12.24 -14.01 -2.86
N GLY A 365 11.75 -12.85 -2.44
CA GLY A 365 12.52 -11.86 -1.69
C GLY A 365 12.00 -10.45 -1.87
N ALA A 366 12.80 -9.50 -1.41
CA ALA A 366 12.51 -8.08 -1.52
C ALA A 366 13.73 -7.25 -1.95
N ILE A 367 13.47 -6.04 -2.42
CA ILE A 367 14.44 -4.97 -2.66
C ILE A 367 13.92 -3.71 -1.97
N LEU A 368 14.75 -3.03 -1.20
CA LEU A 368 14.37 -1.74 -0.62
C LEU A 368 14.75 -0.62 -1.59
N SER A 369 13.80 0.21 -1.97
CA SER A 369 14.02 1.35 -2.86
C SER A 369 13.94 2.67 -2.11
N LYS A 370 14.45 3.73 -2.75
CA LYS A 370 14.41 5.11 -2.23
C LYS A 370 15.05 5.26 -0.86
N LEU A 371 16.10 4.49 -0.58
CA LEU A 371 16.79 4.59 0.70
C LEU A 371 17.44 5.96 0.89
N ASP A 372 17.86 6.62 -0.18
CA ASP A 372 18.41 7.98 -0.20
C ASP A 372 17.41 9.05 0.26
N GLU A 373 16.11 8.84 0.03
CA GLU A 373 15.04 9.74 0.47
C GLU A 373 14.56 9.45 1.90
N ALA A 374 14.93 8.29 2.48
CA ALA A 374 14.42 7.83 3.76
C ALA A 374 15.23 8.39 4.95
N ILE A 375 14.58 9.17 5.81
CA ILE A 375 15.15 9.66 7.07
C ILE A 375 15.28 8.52 8.09
N LYS A 376 14.24 7.69 8.22
CA LYS A 376 14.19 6.55 9.14
C LYS A 376 13.94 5.29 8.34
N ILE A 377 14.76 4.25 8.58
CA ILE A 377 14.62 2.95 7.89
C ILE A 377 14.27 1.81 8.85
N GLY A 378 14.20 2.04 10.17
CA GLY A 378 13.84 1.01 11.14
C GLY A 378 12.50 0.35 10.81
N GLY A 379 11.53 1.13 10.33
CA GLY A 379 10.20 0.64 9.98
C GLY A 379 10.19 -0.36 8.83
N VAL A 380 10.93 -0.08 7.76
CA VAL A 380 11.02 -1.01 6.62
C VAL A 380 11.84 -2.25 6.99
N LEU A 381 12.89 -2.12 7.82
CA LEU A 381 13.65 -3.27 8.33
C LEU A 381 12.78 -4.16 9.22
N ASP A 382 11.99 -3.57 10.10
CA ASP A 382 11.02 -4.28 10.94
C ASP A 382 10.06 -5.13 10.10
N VAL A 383 9.42 -4.51 9.09
CA VAL A 383 8.51 -5.20 8.17
C VAL A 383 9.22 -6.37 7.46
N VAL A 384 10.43 -6.15 6.93
CA VAL A 384 11.22 -7.21 6.26
C VAL A 384 11.51 -8.37 7.21
N MET A 385 11.93 -8.10 8.44
CA MET A 385 12.23 -9.12 9.46
C MET A 385 10.98 -9.91 9.85
N ARG A 386 9.88 -9.23 10.19
CA ARG A 386 8.62 -9.89 10.61
C ARG A 386 8.05 -10.77 9.51
N HIS A 387 8.13 -10.33 8.25
CA HIS A 387 7.66 -11.13 7.12
C HIS A 387 8.67 -12.16 6.61
N LYS A 388 9.88 -12.20 7.19
CA LYS A 388 10.99 -13.09 6.84
C LYS A 388 11.39 -12.98 5.36
N LEU A 389 11.33 -11.78 4.79
CA LEU A 389 11.66 -11.57 3.38
C LEU A 389 13.17 -11.65 3.18
N ALA A 390 13.61 -12.44 2.18
CA ALA A 390 15.01 -12.47 1.76
C ALA A 390 15.35 -11.17 1.03
N LEU A 391 16.22 -10.34 1.61
CA LEU A 391 16.57 -9.05 1.05
C LEU A 391 17.74 -9.18 0.07
N HIS A 392 17.50 -8.86 -1.20
CA HIS A 392 18.49 -8.99 -2.28
C HIS A 392 19.34 -7.72 -2.42
N TYR A 393 18.68 -6.58 -2.57
CA TYR A 393 19.34 -5.31 -2.86
C TYR A 393 18.72 -4.13 -2.11
N ILE A 394 19.47 -3.04 -2.08
CA ILE A 394 19.01 -1.72 -1.71
C ILE A 394 19.31 -0.74 -2.85
N ALA A 395 18.35 0.14 -3.14
CA ALA A 395 18.51 1.20 -4.14
C ALA A 395 18.54 2.56 -3.43
N THR A 396 19.57 3.35 -3.74
CA THR A 396 19.94 4.58 -3.00
C THR A 396 20.08 5.79 -3.93
N GLY A 397 19.30 5.84 -5.01
CA GLY A 397 19.36 6.95 -5.96
C GLY A 397 18.81 6.58 -7.33
N GLN A 398 19.04 7.44 -8.32
CA GLN A 398 18.46 7.34 -9.66
C GLN A 398 19.44 6.83 -10.73
N ARG A 399 20.75 6.80 -10.44
CA ARG A 399 21.77 6.40 -11.42
C ARG A 399 21.71 4.91 -11.74
N VAL A 400 21.95 4.59 -13.01
CA VAL A 400 21.88 3.24 -13.56
C VAL A 400 23.23 2.88 -14.17
N PRO A 401 23.92 1.83 -13.69
CA PRO A 401 23.54 0.86 -12.64
C PRO A 401 23.92 1.24 -11.20
N GLU A 402 24.60 2.36 -10.98
CA GLU A 402 25.48 2.58 -9.82
C GLU A 402 24.74 2.63 -8.48
N ASP A 403 23.49 3.10 -8.45
CA ASP A 403 22.72 3.26 -7.21
C ASP A 403 21.93 2.01 -6.82
N LEU A 404 22.47 0.81 -7.08
CA LEU A 404 21.89 -0.48 -6.64
C LEU A 404 22.97 -1.37 -6.01
N PHE A 405 22.88 -1.54 -4.70
CA PHE A 405 23.87 -2.26 -3.91
C PHE A 405 23.29 -3.57 -3.35
N PRO A 406 24.08 -4.66 -3.26
CA PRO A 406 23.68 -5.82 -2.47
C PRO A 406 23.36 -5.37 -1.05
N ALA A 407 22.34 -5.95 -0.44
CA ALA A 407 22.03 -5.63 0.95
C ALA A 407 23.18 -6.08 1.87
N ASP A 408 23.60 -5.22 2.80
CA ASP A 408 24.54 -5.56 3.87
C ASP A 408 23.87 -5.28 5.23
N PRO A 409 23.66 -6.30 6.08
CA PRO A 409 23.05 -6.12 7.40
C PRO A 409 23.78 -5.09 8.27
N ARG A 410 25.11 -5.01 8.18
CA ARG A 410 25.92 -4.08 8.99
C ARG A 410 25.61 -2.64 8.61
N VAL A 411 25.60 -2.34 7.31
CA VAL A 411 25.30 -1.01 6.78
C VAL A 411 23.86 -0.60 7.12
N LEU A 412 22.91 -1.51 6.90
CA LEU A 412 21.49 -1.26 7.18
C LEU A 412 21.22 -1.00 8.66
N VAL A 413 21.76 -1.82 9.55
CA VAL A 413 21.55 -1.67 11.00
C VAL A 413 22.23 -0.42 11.52
N HIS A 414 23.48 -0.16 11.12
CA HIS A 414 24.18 1.06 11.51
C HIS A 414 23.44 2.32 11.04
N ARG A 415 22.90 2.30 9.81
CA ARG A 415 22.10 3.41 9.28
C ARG A 415 20.77 3.57 10.03
N ALA A 416 20.09 2.48 10.40
CA ALA A 416 18.85 2.53 11.17
C ALA A 416 19.06 3.15 12.54
N MET A 417 20.10 2.73 13.26
CA MET A 417 20.39 3.18 14.63
C MET A 417 20.97 4.60 14.72
N ARG A 418 21.44 5.17 13.59
CA ARG A 418 21.96 6.54 13.52
C ARG A 418 20.92 7.59 13.13
N ALA A 419 19.71 7.19 12.75
CA ALA A 419 18.70 8.11 12.26
C ALA A 419 18.38 9.16 13.33
N ARG A 420 18.66 10.43 13.04
CA ARG A 420 18.35 11.54 13.95
C ARG A 420 16.89 11.90 13.80
N SER A 421 16.14 11.87 14.90
CA SER A 421 14.78 12.39 14.95
C SER A 421 14.84 13.88 15.28
N SER A 422 14.05 14.70 14.58
CA SER A 422 13.84 16.10 15.00
C SER A 422 13.11 16.14 16.34
N GLN A 423 13.38 17.15 17.15
CA GLN A 423 12.75 17.37 18.46
C GLN A 423 11.21 17.36 18.36
N ALA A 424 10.64 17.89 17.27
CA ALA A 424 9.19 17.90 17.05
C ALA A 424 8.56 16.49 16.92
N PHE A 425 9.37 15.46 16.66
CA PHE A 425 8.94 14.07 16.54
C PHE A 425 9.52 13.18 17.66
N GLN A 426 10.15 13.79 18.67
CA GLN A 426 10.60 13.12 19.88
C GLN A 426 9.62 13.42 21.00
N ALA A 427 9.13 12.39 21.66
CA ALA A 427 8.36 12.59 22.88
C ALA A 427 9.32 13.11 23.96
N SER A 428 8.95 14.19 24.64
CA SER A 428 9.71 14.69 25.77
C SER A 428 9.69 13.67 26.92
N SER A 429 10.65 13.75 27.84
CA SER A 429 10.66 12.87 29.03
C SER A 429 9.38 12.99 29.86
N GLU A 430 8.73 14.15 29.85
CA GLU A 430 7.44 14.38 30.50
C GLU A 430 6.27 13.79 29.69
N GLU A 431 6.28 13.96 28.37
CA GLU A 431 5.29 13.34 27.48
C GLU A 431 5.38 11.82 27.46
N LEU A 432 6.59 11.26 27.62
CA LEU A 432 6.79 9.82 27.78
C LEU A 432 6.16 9.34 29.08
N LYS A 433 6.39 10.04 30.20
CA LYS A 433 5.71 9.77 31.47
C LYS A 433 4.19 9.87 31.31
N TRP A 434 3.69 10.86 30.57
CA TRP A 434 2.26 11.04 30.31
C TRP A 434 1.67 9.95 29.39
N LYS A 435 2.35 9.57 28.30
CA LYS A 435 1.96 8.43 27.44
C LYS A 435 1.93 7.11 28.22
N MET A 436 2.85 6.93 29.15
CA MET A 436 2.88 5.78 30.06
C MET A 436 1.83 5.87 31.18
N ALA A 437 1.34 7.08 31.51
CA ALA A 437 0.29 7.32 32.50
C ALA A 437 -1.14 7.23 31.94
N GLN A 438 -1.40 7.75 30.73
CA GLN A 438 -2.74 7.81 30.11
C GLN A 438 -3.33 6.45 29.73
N VAL A 439 -2.51 5.40 29.56
CA VAL A 439 -3.04 4.03 29.40
C VAL A 439 -3.82 3.57 30.64
N SER A 440 -3.61 4.19 31.81
CA SER A 440 -4.42 3.91 33.00
C SER A 440 -5.78 4.63 33.03
N ALA A 441 -6.01 5.62 32.16
CA ALA A 441 -7.17 6.52 32.27
C ALA A 441 -8.31 6.24 31.26
N THR A 442 -8.11 5.38 30.25
CA THR A 442 -9.23 4.84 29.43
C THR A 442 -9.86 3.63 30.11
N GLY A 443 -10.19 3.78 31.38
CA GLY A 443 -11.14 2.94 32.10
C GLY A 443 -12.45 3.70 32.21
N ILE A 444 -13.31 3.56 31.20
CA ILE A 444 -14.77 3.62 31.31
C ILE A 444 -15.32 2.55 30.38
#